data_AF-A0A9E3J6Q9-F1
#
_entry.id   AF-A0A9E3J6Q9-F1
#
_cell.length_a   1.000
_cell.length_b   1.000
_cell.length_c   1.000
_cell.angle_alpha   90.00
_cell.angle_beta   90.00
_cell.angle_gamma   90.00
#
_symmetry.space_group_name_H-M   'P 1'
#
loop_
_entity.id
_entity.type
_entity.pdbx_description
1 polymer ?
#
loop_
_entity_poly.entity_id
_entity_poly.type
_entity_poly.pdbx_seq_one_letter_code
_entity_poly.pdbx_strand_id
1 'polypeptide(L)'
;MGSSWRGWREGRGDARQHLVDERRFHRWRRALLATLITVAVVAPLSAAARPEIPAPPPAVLPGLTASTLDRAYAANTANAAEAARMAATHGDTHRAEADREMAAPARHLLAFDGRGPGMATEVLGDLARADHVAVLVPGSDTSLDTYDRFRATATALQRQLTGTAAHGTRTAVIAWLGYRTPDTISTTLLTTDRADQAAPHLRAFIRRLQGVVGRSTTVSLVCHSYGTVVCARAASHL
;
A
#
# COMPACT_ATOMS: atom_id res chain seq x y z
N MET A 1 83.30 50.90 -10.30
CA MET A 1 82.13 51.09 -9.39
C MET A 1 80.85 50.89 -10.21
N GLY A 2 79.87 50.15 -9.68
CA GLY A 2 78.48 50.02 -10.19
C GLY A 2 78.29 48.88 -11.19
N SER A 3 77.65 47.75 -10.81
CA SER A 3 76.20 47.44 -10.86
C SER A 3 75.71 47.12 -12.28
N SER A 4 74.77 46.21 -12.58
CA SER A 4 73.84 45.36 -11.85
C SER A 4 73.32 44.35 -12.88
N TRP A 5 73.35 43.03 -12.60
CA TRP A 5 72.54 42.05 -13.31
C TRP A 5 71.62 41.38 -12.29
N ARG A 6 70.32 41.72 -12.35
CA ARG A 6 69.25 41.10 -11.58
C ARG A 6 68.27 40.51 -12.59
N GLY A 7 67.89 39.25 -12.38
CA GLY A 7 66.68 38.69 -12.98
C GLY A 7 66.79 37.21 -13.32
N TRP A 8 65.78 36.46 -12.91
CA TRP A 8 65.40 35.10 -13.36
C TRP A 8 65.89 33.90 -12.55
N ARG A 9 65.36 33.70 -11.33
CA ARG A 9 65.02 32.36 -10.78
C ARG A 9 63.91 32.45 -9.72
N GLU A 10 62.69 32.77 -10.11
CA GLU A 10 61.50 32.58 -9.27
C GLU A 10 60.33 32.22 -10.18
N GLY A 11 59.73 31.04 -9.99
CA GLY A 11 58.61 30.58 -10.85
C GLY A 11 58.51 29.07 -11.09
N ARG A 12 59.49 28.25 -10.66
CA ARG A 12 59.43 26.77 -10.84
C ARG A 12 59.00 25.97 -9.60
N GLY A 13 59.00 26.57 -8.41
CA GLY A 13 58.56 25.91 -7.17
C GLY A 13 57.04 25.93 -6.97
N ASP A 14 56.43 27.07 -7.28
CA ASP A 14 55.02 27.36 -6.98
C ASP A 14 54.03 26.53 -7.82
N ALA A 15 54.31 26.40 -9.13
CA ALA A 15 53.50 25.58 -10.03
C ALA A 15 53.53 24.08 -9.70
N ARG A 16 54.63 23.57 -9.11
CA ARG A 16 54.73 22.16 -8.69
C ARG A 16 53.94 21.89 -7.41
N GLN A 17 53.91 22.84 -6.48
CA GLN A 17 53.11 22.73 -5.26
C GLN A 17 51.61 22.83 -5.56
N HIS A 18 51.19 23.78 -6.41
CA HIS A 18 49.81 23.88 -6.88
C HIS A 18 49.29 22.60 -7.57
N LEU A 19 50.11 21.96 -8.43
CA LEU A 19 49.73 20.72 -9.12
C LEU A 19 49.68 19.47 -8.23
N VAL A 20 50.38 19.48 -7.09
CA VAL A 20 50.32 18.39 -6.09
C VAL A 20 49.08 18.55 -5.21
N ASP A 21 48.74 19.79 -4.86
CA ASP A 21 47.58 20.10 -4.02
C ASP A 21 46.26 19.80 -4.76
N GLU A 22 46.14 20.18 -6.03
CA GLU A 22 44.95 19.86 -6.85
C GLU A 22 44.72 18.34 -6.99
N ARG A 23 45.79 17.55 -7.18
CA ARG A 23 45.67 16.08 -7.27
C ARG A 23 45.22 15.46 -5.96
N ARG A 24 45.64 16.03 -4.83
CA ARG A 24 45.23 15.59 -3.49
C ARG A 24 43.75 15.90 -3.28
N PHE A 25 43.32 17.12 -3.53
CA PHE A 25 41.90 17.52 -3.47
C PHE A 25 41.00 16.66 -4.38
N HIS A 26 41.46 16.34 -5.59
CA HIS A 26 40.69 15.52 -6.51
C HIS A 26 40.57 14.04 -6.07
N ARG A 27 41.61 13.49 -5.41
CA ARG A 27 41.56 12.16 -4.77
C ARG A 27 40.61 12.13 -3.57
N TRP A 28 40.63 13.15 -2.71
CA TRP A 28 39.71 13.25 -1.57
C TRP A 28 38.25 13.43 -2.02
N ARG A 29 38.00 14.23 -3.06
CA ARG A 29 36.66 14.39 -3.65
C ARG A 29 36.15 13.09 -4.27
N ARG A 30 37.01 12.32 -4.96
CA ARG A 30 36.64 10.99 -5.51
C ARG A 30 36.39 9.96 -4.41
N ALA A 31 37.17 9.96 -3.34
CA ALA A 31 36.94 9.09 -2.19
C ALA A 31 35.61 9.44 -1.49
N LEU A 32 35.34 10.72 -1.25
CA LEU A 32 34.06 11.19 -0.68
C LEU A 32 32.87 10.83 -1.56
N LEU A 33 32.97 11.01 -2.88
CA LEU A 33 31.94 10.62 -3.84
C LEU A 33 31.74 9.10 -3.88
N ALA A 34 32.81 8.31 -3.85
CA ALA A 34 32.71 6.85 -3.82
C ALA A 34 32.07 6.36 -2.51
N THR A 35 32.39 6.96 -1.36
CA THR A 35 31.75 6.65 -0.08
C THR A 35 30.28 7.07 -0.08
N LEU A 36 29.94 8.22 -0.66
CA LEU A 36 28.54 8.67 -0.83
C LEU A 36 27.74 7.72 -1.72
N ILE A 37 28.30 7.27 -2.84
CA ILE A 37 27.66 6.28 -3.73
C ILE A 37 27.49 4.94 -3.00
N THR A 38 28.50 4.49 -2.26
CA THR A 38 28.43 3.23 -1.52
C THR A 38 27.39 3.30 -0.39
N VAL A 39 27.32 4.39 0.37
CA VAL A 39 26.27 4.59 1.39
C VAL A 39 24.89 4.72 0.75
N ALA A 40 24.77 5.42 -0.40
CA ALA A 40 23.51 5.55 -1.12
C ALA A 40 23.01 4.24 -1.76
N VAL A 41 23.90 3.28 -2.04
CA VAL A 41 23.55 1.97 -2.61
C VAL A 41 23.34 0.90 -1.52
N VAL A 42 24.07 0.97 -0.41
CA VAL A 42 24.00 -0.04 0.67
C VAL A 42 22.93 0.29 1.71
N ALA A 43 22.68 1.57 2.02
CA ALA A 43 21.65 1.96 2.98
C ALA A 43 20.20 1.57 2.58
N PRO A 44 19.80 1.58 1.29
CA PRO A 44 18.46 1.12 0.89
C PRO A 44 18.25 -0.39 1.04
N LEU A 45 19.32 -1.19 0.97
CA LEU A 45 19.21 -2.65 1.02
C LEU A 45 18.89 -3.16 2.44
N SER A 46 19.38 -2.47 3.47
CA SER A 46 19.10 -2.82 4.87
C SER A 46 17.74 -2.32 5.36
N ALA A 47 17.13 -1.34 4.69
CA ALA A 47 15.80 -0.84 5.02
C ALA A 47 14.66 -1.67 4.41
N ALA A 48 14.98 -2.62 3.52
CA ALA A 48 14.01 -3.43 2.80
C ALA A 48 13.55 -4.70 3.54
N ALA A 49 14.23 -5.08 4.62
CA ALA A 49 13.86 -6.25 5.42
C ALA A 49 13.20 -5.79 6.74
N ARG A 50 11.95 -5.31 6.65
CA ARG A 50 11.11 -5.29 7.86
C ARG A 50 10.88 -6.74 8.26
N PRO A 51 11.17 -7.15 9.51
CA PRO A 51 10.81 -8.48 9.97
C PRO A 51 9.32 -8.71 9.68
N GLU A 52 9.01 -9.82 9.03
CA GLU A 52 7.66 -10.15 8.63
C GLU A 52 6.82 -10.34 9.89
N ILE A 53 5.85 -9.44 10.12
CA ILE A 53 4.97 -9.51 11.28
C ILE A 53 4.19 -10.83 11.19
N PRO A 54 4.29 -11.73 12.18
CA PRO A 54 3.59 -13.00 12.14
C PRO A 54 2.08 -12.79 12.10
N ALA A 55 1.42 -13.47 11.18
CA ALA A 55 -0.04 -13.50 11.08
C ALA A 55 -0.50 -14.92 10.69
N PRO A 56 -1.70 -15.35 11.11
CA PRO A 56 -2.23 -16.64 10.72
C PRO A 56 -2.48 -16.69 9.20
N PRO A 57 -2.52 -17.88 8.58
CA PRO A 57 -3.05 -17.99 7.23
C PRO A 57 -4.50 -17.48 7.18
N PRO A 58 -4.95 -16.92 6.03
CA PRO A 58 -6.33 -16.46 5.88
C PRO A 58 -7.35 -17.54 6.21
N ALA A 59 -8.52 -17.11 6.72
CA ALA A 59 -9.60 -18.02 7.03
C ALA A 59 -10.03 -18.82 5.80
N VAL A 60 -10.19 -20.14 5.96
CA VAL A 60 -10.76 -20.99 4.93
C VAL A 60 -12.27 -20.88 5.00
N LEU A 61 -12.86 -20.25 3.97
CA LEU A 61 -14.29 -20.01 3.91
C LEU A 61 -14.98 -21.02 2.97
N PRO A 62 -16.21 -21.45 3.27
CA PRO A 62 -17.05 -22.04 2.24
C PRO A 62 -17.32 -21.02 1.13
N GLY A 63 -17.80 -21.49 -0.02
CA GLY A 63 -18.16 -20.61 -1.14
C GLY A 63 -19.07 -19.46 -0.68
N LEU A 64 -18.69 -18.23 -1.02
CA LEU A 64 -19.38 -17.03 -0.56
C LEU A 64 -20.75 -16.91 -1.24
N THR A 65 -21.82 -16.99 -0.45
CA THR A 65 -23.21 -16.74 -0.83
C THR A 65 -23.86 -15.80 0.18
N ALA A 66 -25.05 -15.26 -0.14
CA ALA A 66 -25.80 -14.43 0.81
C ALA A 66 -26.07 -15.14 2.15
N SER A 67 -26.33 -16.46 2.13
CA SER A 67 -26.61 -17.24 3.35
C SER A 67 -25.37 -17.62 4.15
N THR A 68 -24.15 -17.42 3.62
CA THR A 68 -22.90 -17.70 4.32
C THR A 68 -22.16 -16.45 4.76
N LEU A 69 -22.71 -15.25 4.53
CA LEU A 69 -22.06 -13.97 4.86
C LEU A 69 -21.69 -13.88 6.34
N ASP A 70 -22.61 -14.20 7.25
CA ASP A 70 -22.34 -14.13 8.69
C ASP A 70 -21.20 -15.07 9.11
N ARG A 71 -21.10 -16.24 8.48
CA ARG A 71 -19.98 -17.17 8.72
C ARG A 71 -18.66 -16.61 8.19
N ALA A 72 -18.68 -15.97 7.02
CA ALA A 72 -17.51 -15.30 6.47
C ALA A 72 -17.05 -14.15 7.37
N TYR A 73 -17.97 -13.31 7.83
CA TYR A 73 -17.68 -12.22 8.76
C TYR A 73 -17.07 -12.76 10.05
N ALA A 74 -17.71 -13.72 10.71
CA ALA A 74 -17.20 -14.30 11.95
C ALA A 74 -15.80 -14.93 11.80
N ALA A 75 -15.55 -15.65 10.70
CA ALA A 75 -14.27 -16.29 10.45
C ALA A 75 -13.14 -15.28 10.20
N ASN A 76 -13.40 -14.23 9.43
CA ASN A 76 -12.40 -13.18 9.19
C ASN A 76 -12.17 -12.30 10.43
N THR A 77 -13.21 -12.02 11.23
CA THR A 77 -13.07 -11.33 12.52
C THR A 77 -12.20 -12.15 13.49
N ALA A 78 -12.41 -13.46 13.56
CA ALA A 78 -11.57 -14.34 14.37
C ALA A 78 -10.12 -14.40 13.86
N ASN A 79 -9.93 -14.40 12.54
CA ASN A 79 -8.60 -14.37 11.92
C ASN A 79 -7.85 -13.06 12.24
N ALA A 80 -8.54 -11.92 12.15
CA ALA A 80 -7.99 -10.62 12.53
C ALA A 80 -7.63 -10.56 14.02
N ALA A 81 -8.47 -11.12 14.89
CA ALA A 81 -8.17 -11.19 16.32
C ALA A 81 -6.93 -12.05 16.61
N GLU A 82 -6.71 -13.12 15.86
CA GLU A 82 -5.50 -13.95 15.98
C GLU A 82 -4.26 -13.23 15.43
N ALA A 83 -4.37 -12.56 14.28
CA ALA A 83 -3.29 -11.71 13.76
C ALA A 83 -2.86 -10.66 14.78
N ALA A 84 -3.82 -10.00 15.44
CA ALA A 84 -3.54 -9.03 16.47
C ALA A 84 -2.80 -9.61 17.68
N ARG A 85 -3.16 -10.84 18.11
CA ARG A 85 -2.45 -11.53 19.20
C ARG A 85 -1.02 -11.87 18.77
N MET A 86 -0.84 -12.42 17.57
CA MET A 86 0.47 -12.78 17.04
C MET A 86 1.39 -11.56 16.91
N ALA A 87 0.87 -10.44 16.38
CA ALA A 87 1.59 -9.17 16.30
C ALA A 87 1.99 -8.63 17.68
N ALA A 88 1.08 -8.70 18.66
CA ALA A 88 1.37 -8.27 20.04
C ALA A 88 2.44 -9.14 20.70
N THR A 89 2.37 -10.46 20.54
CA THR A 89 3.41 -11.39 21.03
C THR A 89 4.75 -11.16 20.34
N HIS A 90 4.74 -10.75 19.07
CA HIS A 90 5.94 -10.38 18.32
C HIS A 90 6.51 -9.01 18.74
N GLY A 91 5.77 -8.21 19.50
CA GLY A 91 6.17 -6.88 19.95
C GLY A 91 5.82 -5.74 19.00
N ASP A 92 5.07 -6.01 17.92
CA ASP A 92 4.57 -4.96 17.02
C ASP A 92 3.22 -4.43 17.52
N THR A 93 3.28 -3.43 18.41
CA THR A 93 2.09 -2.85 19.05
C THR A 93 1.21 -2.10 18.05
N HIS A 94 1.80 -1.47 17.04
CA HIS A 94 1.10 -0.74 15.99
C HIS A 94 0.26 -1.68 15.13
N ARG A 95 0.87 -2.74 14.59
CA ARG A 95 0.12 -3.74 13.82
C ARG A 95 -0.90 -4.46 14.69
N ALA A 96 -0.57 -4.79 15.93
CA ALA A 96 -1.52 -5.41 16.84
C ALA A 96 -2.77 -4.53 17.06
N GLU A 97 -2.63 -3.21 17.05
CA GLU A 97 -3.75 -2.27 17.16
C GLU A 97 -4.57 -2.22 15.87
N ALA A 98 -3.92 -2.07 14.72
CA ALA A 98 -4.59 -2.10 13.42
C ALA A 98 -5.40 -3.41 13.22
N ASP A 99 -4.82 -4.57 13.55
CA ASP A 99 -5.51 -5.86 13.45
C ASP A 99 -6.65 -6.00 14.48
N ARG A 100 -6.48 -5.44 15.69
CA ARG A 100 -7.56 -5.37 16.71
C ARG A 100 -8.74 -4.54 16.22
N GLU A 101 -8.47 -3.42 15.57
CA GLU A 101 -9.52 -2.58 14.98
C GLU A 101 -10.25 -3.32 13.87
N MET A 102 -9.53 -4.05 13.01
CA MET A 102 -10.13 -4.92 12.00
C MET A 102 -11.02 -6.01 12.63
N ALA A 103 -10.61 -6.56 13.77
CA ALA A 103 -11.37 -7.55 14.53
C ALA A 103 -12.55 -6.97 15.33
N ALA A 104 -12.84 -5.67 15.24
CA ALA A 104 -13.96 -5.07 15.96
C ALA A 104 -15.29 -5.72 15.53
N PRO A 105 -16.18 -6.13 16.47
CA PRO A 105 -17.43 -6.82 16.15
C PRO A 105 -18.38 -6.04 15.22
N ALA A 106 -18.23 -4.72 15.15
CA ALA A 106 -19.00 -3.85 14.28
C ALA A 106 -18.52 -3.85 12.82
N ARG A 107 -17.40 -4.51 12.50
CA ARG A 107 -16.87 -4.62 11.13
C ARG A 107 -17.32 -5.93 10.51
N HIS A 108 -17.73 -5.86 9.24
CA HIS A 108 -18.14 -7.03 8.46
C HIS A 108 -17.07 -7.33 7.40
N LEU A 109 -16.26 -8.36 7.62
CA LEU A 109 -15.11 -8.69 6.76
C LEU A 109 -15.40 -9.87 5.83
N LEU A 110 -15.41 -9.64 4.52
CA LEU A 110 -15.49 -10.71 3.50
C LEU A 110 -14.16 -11.44 3.33
N ALA A 111 -13.05 -10.75 3.56
CA ALA A 111 -11.72 -11.30 3.53
C ALA A 111 -10.80 -10.51 4.46
N PHE A 112 -9.85 -11.21 5.07
CA PHE A 112 -8.77 -10.64 5.86
C PHE A 112 -7.51 -11.48 5.68
N ASP A 113 -6.36 -10.81 5.54
CA ASP A 113 -5.03 -11.41 5.52
C ASP A 113 -4.07 -10.45 6.22
N GLY A 114 -3.62 -10.79 7.43
CA GLY A 114 -2.72 -9.95 8.22
C GLY A 114 -1.26 -9.95 7.73
N ARG A 115 -0.91 -10.85 6.80
CA ARG A 115 0.49 -11.07 6.39
C ARG A 115 1.04 -9.89 5.58
N GLY A 116 2.30 -9.52 5.87
CA GLY A 116 2.98 -8.40 5.22
C GLY A 116 2.23 -7.06 5.39
N PRO A 117 2.06 -6.25 4.32
CA PRO A 117 1.25 -5.02 4.39
C PRO A 117 -0.23 -5.28 4.73
N GLY A 118 -0.67 -6.53 4.58
CA GLY A 118 -2.02 -6.98 4.85
C GLY A 118 -3.04 -6.57 3.79
N MET A 119 -4.15 -7.30 3.78
CA MET A 119 -5.26 -7.13 2.85
C MET A 119 -6.58 -7.30 3.61
N ALA A 120 -7.60 -6.56 3.20
CA ALA A 120 -8.93 -6.65 3.79
C ALA A 120 -10.01 -6.31 2.78
N THR A 121 -11.19 -6.90 2.95
CA THR A 121 -12.40 -6.52 2.23
C THR A 121 -13.52 -6.34 3.25
N GLU A 122 -13.86 -5.10 3.55
CA GLU A 122 -14.89 -4.74 4.53
C GLU A 122 -16.16 -4.28 3.85
N VAL A 123 -17.30 -4.68 4.40
CA VAL A 123 -18.64 -4.27 4.01
C VAL A 123 -19.16 -3.22 4.97
N LEU A 124 -19.65 -2.11 4.42
CA LEU A 124 -20.38 -1.07 5.13
C LEU A 124 -21.83 -1.08 4.63
N GLY A 125 -22.76 -1.46 5.50
CA GLY A 125 -24.18 -1.64 5.17
C GLY A 125 -24.61 -3.11 5.15
N ASP A 126 -25.83 -3.37 4.64
CA ASP A 126 -26.40 -4.72 4.49
C ASP A 126 -26.16 -5.22 3.06
N LEU A 127 -25.07 -5.98 2.87
CA LEU A 127 -24.72 -6.52 1.56
C LEU A 127 -25.75 -7.51 1.01
N ALA A 128 -26.40 -8.30 1.89
CA ALA A 128 -27.32 -9.35 1.47
C ALA A 128 -28.59 -8.78 0.83
N ARG A 129 -28.94 -7.53 1.15
CA ARG A 129 -30.15 -6.86 0.67
C ARG A 129 -29.89 -5.58 -0.12
N ALA A 130 -28.64 -5.31 -0.48
CA ALA A 130 -28.29 -4.09 -1.19
C ALA A 130 -28.83 -4.10 -2.63
N ASP A 131 -29.51 -3.03 -3.02
CA ASP A 131 -29.93 -2.77 -4.40
C ASP A 131 -28.76 -2.19 -5.22
N HIS A 132 -27.89 -1.41 -4.55
CA HIS A 132 -26.66 -0.85 -5.12
C HIS A 132 -25.46 -1.12 -4.22
N VAL A 133 -24.37 -1.63 -4.82
CA VAL A 133 -23.11 -1.88 -4.14
C VAL A 133 -22.00 -1.07 -4.82
N ALA A 134 -21.34 -0.20 -4.06
CA ALA A 134 -20.16 0.51 -4.51
C ALA A 134 -18.89 -0.16 -3.98
N VAL A 135 -18.01 -0.62 -4.87
CA VAL A 135 -16.70 -1.18 -4.51
C VAL A 135 -15.65 -0.09 -4.62
N LEU A 136 -15.14 0.36 -3.48
CA LEU A 136 -14.09 1.37 -3.38
C LEU A 136 -12.71 0.70 -3.51
N VAL A 137 -11.91 1.13 -4.47
CA VAL A 137 -10.55 0.63 -4.75
C VAL A 137 -9.52 1.68 -4.31
N PRO A 138 -8.60 1.34 -3.38
CA PRO A 138 -7.65 2.29 -2.82
C PRO A 138 -6.54 2.63 -3.81
N GLY A 139 -5.87 3.75 -3.53
CA GLY A 139 -4.62 4.13 -4.18
C GLY A 139 -3.40 3.58 -3.44
N SER A 140 -2.26 4.19 -3.73
CA SER A 140 -0.96 3.94 -3.08
C SER A 140 -1.00 4.13 -1.57
N ASP A 141 0.05 3.64 -0.88
CA ASP A 141 0.23 3.76 0.58
C ASP A 141 -1.00 3.34 1.41
N THR A 142 -1.74 2.34 0.93
CA THR A 142 -2.84 1.74 1.68
C THR A 142 -2.46 0.33 2.09
N SER A 143 -2.35 0.12 3.40
CA SER A 143 -2.08 -1.14 4.09
C SER A 143 -3.03 -1.28 5.29
N LEU A 144 -2.95 -2.39 6.03
CA LEU A 144 -3.68 -2.53 7.31
C LEU A 144 -3.27 -1.44 8.31
N ASP A 145 -1.99 -1.08 8.34
CA ASP A 145 -1.43 -0.02 9.20
C ASP A 145 -2.03 1.37 8.92
N THR A 146 -2.58 1.60 7.72
CA THR A 146 -3.18 2.87 7.33
C THR A 146 -4.65 2.75 6.98
N TYR A 147 -5.27 1.61 7.32
CA TYR A 147 -6.58 1.22 6.80
C TYR A 147 -7.68 2.18 7.25
N ASP A 148 -7.55 2.78 8.42
CA ASP A 148 -8.56 3.68 8.98
C ASP A 148 -8.81 4.93 8.12
N ARG A 149 -7.79 5.47 7.45
CA ARG A 149 -7.97 6.55 6.46
C ARG A 149 -8.81 6.09 5.26
N PHE A 150 -8.53 4.88 4.78
CA PHE A 150 -9.28 4.29 3.67
C PHE A 150 -10.73 3.99 4.08
N ARG A 151 -10.92 3.42 5.28
CA ARG A 151 -12.24 3.17 5.86
C ARG A 151 -13.04 4.44 6.09
N ALA A 152 -12.41 5.53 6.53
CA ALA A 152 -13.08 6.83 6.68
C ALA A 152 -13.68 7.30 5.35
N THR A 153 -12.95 7.10 4.24
CA THR A 153 -13.43 7.40 2.88
C THR A 153 -14.62 6.52 2.50
N ALA A 154 -14.53 5.20 2.75
CA ALA A 154 -15.63 4.27 2.51
C ALA A 154 -16.88 4.59 3.33
N THR A 155 -16.70 4.99 4.60
CA THR A 155 -17.80 5.39 5.50
C THR A 155 -18.46 6.68 5.03
N ALA A 156 -17.67 7.66 4.57
CA ALA A 156 -18.20 8.89 4.00
C ALA A 156 -19.01 8.60 2.72
N LEU A 157 -18.50 7.74 1.85
CA LEU A 157 -19.23 7.30 0.64
C LEU A 157 -20.54 6.60 1.01
N GLN A 158 -20.55 5.70 1.99
CA GLN A 158 -21.77 5.01 2.40
C GLN A 158 -22.82 5.98 2.96
N ARG A 159 -22.40 6.94 3.78
CA ARG A 159 -23.29 7.99 4.30
C ARG A 159 -23.88 8.84 3.17
N GLN A 160 -23.07 9.22 2.20
CA GLN A 160 -23.52 10.00 1.05
C GLN A 160 -24.51 9.21 0.19
N LEU A 161 -24.23 7.94 -0.13
CA LEU A 161 -25.15 7.08 -0.89
C LEU A 161 -26.47 6.89 -0.16
N THR A 162 -26.43 6.61 1.15
CA THR A 162 -27.65 6.46 1.97
C THR A 162 -28.47 7.75 2.02
N GLY A 163 -27.80 8.91 2.14
CA GLY A 163 -28.49 10.20 2.24
C GLY A 163 -29.04 10.76 0.92
N THR A 164 -28.58 10.25 -0.23
CA THR A 164 -29.00 10.72 -1.56
C THR A 164 -29.88 9.73 -2.32
N ALA A 165 -29.97 8.48 -1.87
CA ALA A 165 -30.78 7.47 -2.51
C ALA A 165 -32.29 7.71 -2.33
N ALA A 166 -33.09 7.27 -3.31
CA ALA A 166 -34.54 7.30 -3.20
C ALA A 166 -35.01 6.47 -1.98
N HIS A 167 -36.12 6.88 -1.36
CA HIS A 167 -36.64 6.20 -0.18
C HIS A 167 -36.85 4.71 -0.45
N GLY A 168 -36.40 3.86 0.49
CA GLY A 168 -36.48 2.40 0.39
C GLY A 168 -35.31 1.75 -0.36
N THR A 169 -34.45 2.52 -1.03
CA THR A 169 -33.25 2.00 -1.71
C THR A 169 -32.19 1.61 -0.69
N ARG A 170 -31.69 0.37 -0.76
CA ARG A 170 -30.63 -0.14 0.11
C ARG A 170 -29.28 -0.06 -0.60
N THR A 171 -28.31 0.54 0.05
CA THR A 171 -26.95 0.70 -0.48
C THR A 171 -25.93 0.04 0.44
N ALA A 172 -24.86 -0.49 -0.14
CA ALA A 172 -23.69 -0.95 0.59
C ALA A 172 -22.41 -0.45 -0.09
N VAL A 173 -21.38 -0.20 0.70
CA VAL A 173 -20.02 0.08 0.21
C VAL A 173 -19.12 -1.07 0.61
N ILE A 174 -18.26 -1.49 -0.31
CA ILE A 174 -17.19 -2.44 -0.04
C ILE A 174 -15.85 -1.70 -0.12
N ALA A 175 -15.14 -1.61 0.98
CA ALA A 175 -13.76 -1.15 1.01
C ALA A 175 -12.85 -2.32 0.61
N TRP A 176 -12.36 -2.32 -0.64
CA TRP A 176 -11.61 -3.44 -1.21
C TRP A 176 -10.09 -3.17 -1.23
N LEU A 177 -9.40 -3.54 -0.16
CA LEU A 177 -7.93 -3.64 -0.12
C LEU A 177 -7.49 -5.06 -0.48
N GLY A 178 -7.70 -5.45 -1.74
CA GLY A 178 -7.44 -6.81 -2.24
C GLY A 178 -6.11 -7.01 -2.98
N TYR A 179 -5.19 -6.05 -2.89
CA TYR A 179 -3.89 -6.10 -3.54
C TYR A 179 -2.83 -5.35 -2.72
N ARG A 180 -1.56 -5.66 -2.96
CA ARG A 180 -0.45 -4.90 -2.38
C ARG A 180 -0.29 -3.58 -3.12
N THR A 181 -0.74 -2.50 -2.49
CA THR A 181 -0.62 -1.14 -3.03
C THR A 181 0.85 -0.75 -3.20
N PRO A 182 1.19 0.07 -4.20
CA PRO A 182 2.54 0.60 -4.33
C PRO A 182 2.83 1.67 -3.27
N ASP A 183 4.09 1.79 -2.88
CA ASP A 183 4.55 2.88 -2.00
C ASP A 183 4.77 4.16 -2.82
N THR A 184 4.37 5.33 -2.32
CA THR A 184 4.40 6.59 -3.08
C THR A 184 5.80 7.10 -3.40
N ILE A 185 6.80 6.68 -2.62
CA ILE A 185 8.22 7.05 -2.84
C ILE A 185 8.90 6.06 -3.81
N SER A 186 8.19 5.03 -4.28
CA SER A 186 8.74 4.05 -5.20
C SER A 186 8.52 4.46 -6.67
N THR A 187 9.50 4.16 -7.53
CA THR A 187 9.33 4.17 -8.99
C THR A 187 8.20 3.26 -9.46
N THR A 188 7.74 2.34 -8.60
CA THR A 188 6.58 1.47 -8.85
C THR A 188 5.31 2.27 -9.16
N LEU A 189 5.14 3.50 -8.62
CA LEU A 189 4.03 4.37 -9.01
C LEU A 189 4.03 4.75 -10.49
N LEU A 190 5.21 4.80 -11.10
CA LEU A 190 5.42 5.17 -12.50
C LEU A 190 5.24 3.96 -13.44
N THR A 191 4.92 2.79 -12.88
CA THR A 191 4.75 1.54 -13.62
C THR A 191 3.35 0.96 -13.40
N THR A 192 2.86 0.18 -14.36
CA THR A 192 1.53 -0.44 -14.26
C THR A 192 1.55 -1.83 -13.64
N ASP A 193 2.72 -2.35 -13.27
CA ASP A 193 2.92 -3.74 -12.84
C ASP A 193 2.03 -4.14 -11.66
N ARG A 194 1.84 -3.26 -10.67
CA ARG A 194 0.93 -3.53 -9.54
C ARG A 194 -0.53 -3.53 -9.98
N ALA A 195 -0.92 -2.65 -10.89
CA ALA A 195 -2.26 -2.65 -11.46
C ALA A 195 -2.53 -3.90 -12.29
N ASP A 196 -1.54 -4.39 -13.04
CA ASP A 196 -1.62 -5.62 -13.82
C ASP A 196 -1.78 -6.86 -12.94
N GLN A 197 -1.12 -6.89 -11.80
CA GLN A 197 -1.29 -7.94 -10.78
C GLN A 197 -2.63 -7.82 -10.04
N ALA A 198 -3.10 -6.60 -9.76
CA ALA A 198 -4.32 -6.36 -9.00
C ALA A 198 -5.59 -6.60 -9.82
N ALA A 199 -5.57 -6.33 -11.13
CA ALA A 199 -6.75 -6.40 -11.98
C ALA A 199 -7.41 -7.81 -12.02
N PRO A 200 -6.67 -8.93 -12.18
CA PRO A 200 -7.25 -10.27 -12.05
C PRO A 200 -7.95 -10.51 -10.72
N HIS A 201 -7.38 -10.02 -9.61
CA HIS A 201 -7.97 -10.17 -8.28
C HIS A 201 -9.26 -9.36 -8.14
N LEU A 202 -9.28 -8.13 -8.65
CA LEU A 202 -10.49 -7.30 -8.68
C LEU A 202 -11.58 -7.98 -9.51
N ARG A 203 -11.26 -8.50 -10.71
CA ARG A 203 -12.24 -9.24 -11.53
C ARG A 203 -12.78 -10.48 -10.84
N ALA A 204 -11.92 -11.26 -10.21
CA ALA A 204 -12.34 -12.44 -9.45
C ALA A 204 -13.19 -12.06 -8.23
N PHE A 205 -12.91 -10.93 -7.60
CA PHE A 205 -13.74 -10.39 -6.53
C PHE A 205 -15.13 -9.98 -7.06
N ILE A 206 -15.21 -9.18 -8.12
CA ILE A 206 -16.49 -8.73 -8.70
C ILE A 206 -17.36 -9.91 -9.14
N ARG A 207 -16.79 -10.94 -9.79
CA ARG A 207 -17.56 -12.14 -10.16
C ARG A 207 -18.14 -12.88 -8.95
N ARG A 208 -17.34 -13.02 -7.87
CA ARG A 208 -17.83 -13.64 -6.62
C ARG A 208 -18.92 -12.78 -5.98
N LEU A 209 -18.72 -11.47 -5.95
CA LEU A 209 -19.69 -10.51 -5.42
C LEU A 209 -21.03 -10.61 -6.15
N GLN A 210 -21.03 -10.63 -7.48
CA GLN A 210 -22.24 -10.82 -8.29
C GLN A 210 -22.95 -12.15 -7.99
N GLY A 211 -22.21 -13.20 -7.66
CA GLY A 211 -22.77 -14.47 -7.19
C GLY A 211 -23.43 -14.40 -5.81
N VAL A 212 -23.04 -13.43 -4.97
CA VAL A 212 -23.62 -13.19 -3.64
C VAL A 212 -24.87 -12.34 -3.72
N VAL A 213 -24.80 -11.19 -4.42
CA VAL A 213 -25.88 -10.19 -4.44
C VAL A 213 -26.91 -10.43 -5.53
N GLY A 214 -26.59 -11.27 -6.52
CA GLY A 214 -27.46 -11.56 -7.65
C GLY A 214 -27.39 -10.52 -8.77
N ARG A 215 -28.11 -10.79 -9.86
CA ARG A 215 -28.03 -9.99 -11.11
C ARG A 215 -28.85 -8.70 -11.09
N SER A 216 -29.80 -8.57 -10.17
CA SER A 216 -30.64 -7.37 -10.01
C SER A 216 -29.91 -6.25 -9.28
N THR A 217 -28.88 -6.56 -8.50
CA THR A 217 -28.08 -5.57 -7.78
C THR A 217 -27.10 -4.88 -8.72
N THR A 218 -27.07 -3.55 -8.68
CA THR A 218 -26.10 -2.77 -9.44
C THR A 218 -24.77 -2.73 -8.68
N VAL A 219 -23.68 -3.13 -9.34
CA VAL A 219 -22.32 -3.04 -8.79
C VAL A 219 -21.54 -1.94 -9.52
N SER A 220 -21.07 -0.94 -8.78
CA SER A 220 -20.29 0.19 -9.30
C SER A 220 -18.87 0.17 -8.72
N LEU A 221 -17.87 0.45 -9.55
CA LEU A 221 -16.49 0.65 -9.09
C LEU A 221 -16.25 2.14 -8.79
N VAL A 222 -15.70 2.44 -7.62
CA VAL A 222 -15.22 3.78 -7.25
C VAL A 222 -13.72 3.69 -7.03
N CYS A 223 -12.95 4.39 -7.85
CA CYS A 223 -11.51 4.15 -7.96
C CYS A 223 -10.75 5.43 -7.59
N HIS A 224 -9.80 5.32 -6.67
CA HIS A 224 -9.08 6.49 -6.14
C HIS A 224 -7.58 6.41 -6.41
N SER A 225 -6.99 7.50 -6.92
CA SER A 225 -5.55 7.60 -7.19
C SER A 225 -5.08 6.41 -8.04
N TYR A 226 -4.04 5.66 -7.64
CA TYR A 226 -3.55 4.45 -8.33
C TYR A 226 -4.65 3.40 -8.57
N GLY A 227 -5.67 3.33 -7.72
CA GLY A 227 -6.84 2.47 -7.91
C GLY A 227 -7.57 2.72 -9.23
N THR A 228 -7.47 3.92 -9.81
CA THR A 228 -7.99 4.23 -11.16
C THR A 228 -7.33 3.37 -12.24
N VAL A 229 -6.02 3.15 -12.13
CA VAL A 229 -5.27 2.30 -13.06
C VAL A 229 -5.70 0.83 -12.88
N VAL A 230 -5.86 0.38 -11.64
CA VAL A 230 -6.37 -0.98 -11.33
C VAL A 230 -7.74 -1.20 -11.96
N CYS A 231 -8.67 -0.26 -11.76
CA CYS A 231 -10.00 -0.33 -12.34
C CYS A 231 -9.99 -0.32 -13.86
N ALA A 232 -9.20 0.56 -14.48
CA ALA A 232 -9.08 0.61 -15.94
C ALA A 232 -8.57 -0.73 -16.51
N ARG A 233 -7.59 -1.37 -15.87
CA ARG A 233 -7.05 -2.68 -16.25
C ARG A 233 -8.03 -3.84 -15.97
N ALA A 234 -8.94 -3.68 -15.02
CA ALA A 234 -9.99 -4.66 -14.76
C ALA A 234 -11.16 -4.54 -15.75
N ALA A 235 -11.55 -3.31 -16.11
CA ALA A 235 -12.77 -2.98 -16.83
C ALA A 235 -12.87 -3.62 -18.23
N SER A 236 -11.76 -3.87 -18.92
CA SER A 236 -11.77 -4.54 -20.22
C SER A 236 -12.30 -5.98 -20.19
N HIS A 237 -12.52 -6.55 -19.00
CA HIS A 237 -12.94 -7.95 -18.80
C HIS A 237 -13.90 -8.13 -17.62
N LEU A 238 -14.73 -7.12 -17.32
CA LEU A 238 -15.82 -7.18 -16.32
C LEU A 238 -17.17 -7.44 -16.98
#